data_AF-A0A6A6I7Y7-F1
#
_entry.id   AF-A0A6A6I7Y7-F1
#
_cell.length_a   1.000
_cell.length_b   1.000
_cell.length_c   1.000
_cell.angle_alpha   90.00
_cell.angle_beta   90.00
_cell.angle_gamma   90.00
#
_symmetry.space_group_name_H-M   'P 1'
#
loop_
_entity.id
_entity.type
_entity.pdbx_description
1 polymer ?
#
loop_
_entity_poly.entity_id
_entity_poly.type
_entity_poly.pdbx_seq_one_letter_code
_entity_poly.pdbx_strand_id
1 'polypeptide(L)'
;MRRGGRGAGKRSRGGRCSRETPRSLMIALCIRAALLEQHHAMSDIMNAADEHLPFKIGELPDELLLYILGCLVPIRGFIPSPAPEEERQQENATKVKTLHALSLACRRLHAISTPILYQSIIQPPTDWHLIPRLWSTLLQRPQLMKHVQYIETRMLDSQLDEPKDVYSDIEWAVLQQAFEDAPWATRIHHHTFFTADSRVQKGIIALIALAENLLDLAMVELETYVLPLADQPGLHPRLRRVWLRGPWHRYDADFMIAAEPVEGFNHAVEWIKAIEMRQRPWWDDDDDWRRNAVDIDEFTLDNCNMSPDEIQSHLRPCNSLRIFSCQWRNRWTHSDAENGEAPPIDLPQLRQDLLRFRGDLESLTLDTLESGWRVSMEENIPAIGSLRDFPVLKHLDVSGLVLWGDGEDTAQFPPLTPLLPPSLETLVINVEWDDDVEEGLHGLARDCKAMVSNLKSVECMWRPAPKDVADVLIKDFRDLGVELKLSVDIS
;
A
#
# COMPACT_ATOMS: atom_id res chain seq x y z
N MET A 1 1.21 -63.89 17.58
CA MET A 1 0.30 -64.53 16.59
C MET A 1 0.39 -63.75 15.29
N ARG A 2 0.96 -64.38 14.24
CA ARG A 2 1.01 -63.85 12.86
C ARG A 2 -0.27 -64.26 12.12
N ARG A 3 -0.92 -63.34 11.41
CA ARG A 3 -1.71 -63.68 10.20
C ARG A 3 -1.63 -62.54 9.19
N GLY A 4 -1.04 -62.86 8.04
CA GLY A 4 -1.20 -62.11 6.80
C GLY A 4 -2.40 -62.63 6.00
N GLY A 5 -2.82 -61.85 5.02
CA GLY A 5 -3.84 -62.23 4.04
C GLY A 5 -3.73 -61.34 2.82
N ARG A 6 -3.23 -61.92 1.72
CA ARG A 6 -3.19 -61.33 0.37
C ARG A 6 -4.58 -61.35 -0.25
N GLY A 7 -4.90 -60.36 -1.06
CA GLY A 7 -6.03 -60.38 -2.01
C GLY A 7 -5.61 -59.75 -3.33
N ALA A 8 -5.51 -60.55 -4.38
CA ALA A 8 -5.26 -60.13 -5.76
C ALA A 8 -6.59 -59.98 -6.51
N GLY A 9 -6.71 -58.95 -7.36
CA GLY A 9 -7.88 -58.71 -8.22
C GLY A 9 -7.47 -58.16 -9.59
N LYS A 10 -7.99 -58.78 -10.65
CA LYS A 10 -7.53 -58.77 -12.04
C LYS A 10 -7.79 -57.47 -12.81
N ARG A 11 -6.85 -57.14 -13.72
CA ARG A 11 -7.03 -56.19 -14.83
C ARG A 11 -7.80 -56.84 -15.98
N SER A 12 -8.78 -56.13 -16.54
CA SER A 12 -9.34 -56.38 -17.88
C SER A 12 -9.07 -55.17 -18.78
N ARG A 13 -8.63 -55.47 -20.02
CA ARG A 13 -8.48 -54.53 -21.14
C ARG A 13 -9.76 -54.58 -21.99
N GLY A 14 -10.18 -53.45 -22.56
CA GLY A 14 -11.22 -53.42 -23.60
C GLY A 14 -11.58 -51.99 -24.02
N GLY A 15 -11.13 -51.57 -25.20
CA GLY A 15 -11.14 -50.18 -25.70
C GLY A 15 -12.51 -49.52 -25.96
N ARG A 16 -12.46 -48.21 -26.20
CA ARG A 16 -12.86 -47.56 -27.47
C ARG A 16 -12.37 -46.10 -27.46
N CYS A 17 -11.78 -45.72 -28.59
CA CYS A 17 -11.30 -44.36 -28.86
C CYS A 17 -12.47 -43.60 -29.52
N SER A 18 -13.09 -42.68 -28.79
CA SER A 18 -13.97 -41.65 -29.35
C SER A 18 -13.28 -40.31 -29.20
N ARG A 19 -13.11 -39.63 -30.33
CA ARG A 19 -12.69 -38.22 -30.39
C ARG A 19 -13.77 -37.37 -29.71
N GLU A 20 -13.58 -37.06 -28.44
CA GLU A 20 -14.32 -36.00 -27.76
C GLU A 20 -13.60 -34.68 -27.98
N THR A 21 -14.31 -33.76 -28.63
CA THR A 21 -14.01 -32.33 -28.67
C THR A 21 -13.85 -31.76 -27.25
N PRO A 22 -12.96 -30.76 -27.01
CA PRO A 22 -12.68 -30.30 -25.67
C PRO A 22 -13.92 -29.69 -25.01
N ARG A 23 -14.34 -30.25 -23.87
CA ARG A 23 -15.46 -29.75 -23.03
C ARG A 23 -15.30 -28.28 -22.63
N SER A 24 -14.09 -27.72 -22.69
CA SER A 24 -13.80 -26.30 -22.44
C SER A 24 -14.40 -25.36 -23.48
N LEU A 25 -14.54 -25.79 -24.75
CA LEU A 25 -15.15 -24.95 -25.80
C LEU A 25 -16.69 -24.91 -25.69
N MET A 26 -17.29 -26.00 -25.20
CA MET A 26 -18.74 -26.09 -24.94
C MET A 26 -19.15 -25.29 -23.71
N ILE A 27 -18.33 -25.23 -22.66
CA ILE A 27 -18.62 -24.39 -21.49
C ILE A 27 -18.47 -22.90 -21.84
N ALA A 28 -17.46 -22.52 -22.63
CA ALA A 28 -17.31 -21.15 -23.12
C ALA A 28 -18.45 -20.72 -24.06
N LEU A 29 -18.95 -21.63 -24.92
CA LEU A 29 -20.11 -21.37 -25.78
C LEU A 29 -21.43 -21.37 -25.01
N CYS A 30 -21.60 -22.18 -23.97
CA CYS A 30 -22.77 -22.17 -23.10
C CYS A 30 -22.81 -20.94 -22.17
N ILE A 31 -21.66 -20.45 -21.68
CA ILE A 31 -21.60 -19.19 -20.93
C ILE A 31 -21.85 -18.00 -21.87
N ARG A 32 -21.31 -18.03 -23.10
CA ARG A 32 -21.59 -16.99 -24.11
C ARG A 32 -23.05 -17.03 -24.59
N ALA A 33 -23.66 -18.21 -24.71
CA ALA A 33 -25.07 -18.38 -25.07
C ALA A 33 -26.01 -17.99 -23.91
N ALA A 34 -25.68 -18.32 -22.65
CA ALA A 34 -26.44 -17.92 -21.48
C ALA A 34 -26.36 -16.39 -21.22
N LEU A 35 -25.20 -15.77 -21.50
CA LEU A 35 -25.04 -14.32 -21.46
C LEU A 35 -25.72 -13.61 -22.65
N LEU A 36 -25.86 -14.27 -23.80
CA LEU A 36 -26.60 -13.75 -24.96
C LEU A 36 -28.13 -13.93 -24.81
N GLU A 37 -28.60 -15.00 -24.17
CA GLU A 37 -30.02 -15.21 -23.85
C GLU A 37 -30.51 -14.28 -22.72
N GLN A 38 -29.65 -13.96 -21.74
CA GLN A 38 -29.94 -12.87 -20.79
C GLN A 38 -29.96 -11.49 -21.46
N HIS A 39 -29.24 -11.29 -22.57
CA HIS A 39 -29.22 -10.00 -23.29
C HIS A 39 -30.55 -9.72 -24.02
N HIS A 40 -31.29 -10.75 -24.43
CA HIS A 40 -32.64 -10.60 -24.98
C HIS A 40 -33.71 -10.47 -23.89
N ALA A 41 -33.57 -11.16 -22.75
CA ALA A 41 -34.49 -11.03 -21.62
C ALA A 41 -34.31 -9.71 -20.81
N MET A 42 -33.09 -9.18 -20.71
CA MET A 42 -32.84 -7.87 -20.05
C MET A 42 -33.29 -6.68 -20.91
N SER A 43 -33.35 -6.83 -22.24
CA SER A 43 -33.88 -5.79 -23.14
C SER A 43 -35.36 -5.48 -22.87
N ASP A 44 -36.14 -6.46 -22.38
CA ASP A 44 -37.55 -6.26 -22.03
C ASP A 44 -37.73 -5.86 -20.55
N ILE A 45 -36.82 -6.25 -19.65
CA ILE A 45 -36.90 -5.88 -18.21
C ILE A 45 -36.43 -4.43 -17.96
N MET A 46 -35.49 -3.90 -18.77
CA MET A 46 -35.12 -2.48 -18.68
C MET A 46 -36.24 -1.53 -19.11
N ASN A 47 -37.24 -1.98 -19.86
CA ASN A 47 -38.36 -1.12 -20.28
C ASN A 47 -39.31 -0.75 -19.11
N ALA A 48 -39.49 -1.61 -18.10
CA ALA A 48 -40.45 -1.33 -17.03
C ALA A 48 -39.98 -0.24 -16.03
N ALA A 49 -38.67 -0.10 -15.82
CA ALA A 49 -38.11 0.96 -14.97
C ALA A 49 -37.96 2.29 -15.72
N ASP A 50 -37.69 2.23 -17.03
CA ASP A 50 -37.60 3.41 -17.90
C ASP A 50 -38.96 4.10 -18.13
N GLU A 51 -40.09 3.37 -18.03
CA GLU A 51 -41.44 3.95 -18.16
C GLU A 51 -41.77 5.02 -17.10
N HIS A 52 -41.04 5.05 -15.98
CA HIS A 52 -41.26 6.01 -14.89
C HIS A 52 -40.18 7.09 -14.77
N LEU A 53 -39.10 7.00 -15.55
CA LEU A 53 -38.09 8.05 -15.57
C LEU A 53 -38.49 9.14 -16.57
N PRO A 54 -38.32 10.43 -16.23
CA PRO A 54 -38.66 11.52 -17.15
C PRO A 54 -37.80 11.50 -18.43
N PHE A 55 -36.65 10.81 -18.42
CA PHE A 55 -35.74 10.65 -19.55
C PHE A 55 -35.04 9.29 -19.49
N LYS A 56 -34.80 8.67 -20.65
CA LYS A 56 -34.01 7.43 -20.72
C LYS A 56 -32.53 7.75 -20.50
N ILE A 57 -31.83 6.93 -19.73
CA ILE A 57 -30.39 7.15 -19.46
C ILE A 57 -29.55 7.23 -20.75
N GLY A 58 -29.94 6.48 -21.79
CA GLY A 58 -29.27 6.48 -23.09
C GLY A 58 -29.47 7.78 -23.90
N GLU A 59 -30.40 8.64 -23.52
CA GLU A 59 -30.71 9.91 -24.18
C GLU A 59 -30.03 11.12 -23.51
N LEU A 60 -29.43 10.94 -22.33
CA LEU A 60 -28.70 12.00 -21.65
C LEU A 60 -27.48 12.47 -22.48
N PRO A 61 -27.11 13.76 -22.49
CA PRO A 61 -25.86 14.25 -23.04
C PRO A 61 -24.61 13.56 -22.45
N ASP A 62 -23.53 13.46 -23.23
CA ASP A 62 -22.30 12.77 -22.79
C ASP A 62 -21.69 13.44 -21.55
N GLU A 63 -21.84 14.75 -21.38
CA GLU A 63 -21.36 15.50 -20.22
C GLU A 63 -22.07 15.09 -18.93
N LEU A 64 -23.38 14.86 -19.00
CA LEU A 64 -24.15 14.38 -17.84
C LEU A 64 -23.81 12.91 -17.54
N LEU A 65 -23.60 12.09 -18.57
CA LEU A 65 -23.15 10.72 -18.39
C LEU A 65 -21.76 10.66 -17.74
N LEU A 66 -20.82 11.49 -18.20
CA LEU A 66 -19.49 11.60 -17.61
C LEU A 66 -19.56 12.11 -16.16
N TYR A 67 -20.43 13.07 -15.85
CA TYR A 67 -20.64 13.52 -14.48
C TYR A 67 -21.15 12.39 -13.57
N ILE A 68 -22.18 11.66 -14.02
CA ILE A 68 -22.75 10.52 -13.28
C ILE A 68 -21.69 9.42 -13.07
N LEU A 69 -20.96 9.06 -14.13
CA LEU A 69 -19.92 8.04 -14.06
C LEU A 69 -18.71 8.50 -13.23
N GLY A 70 -18.43 9.81 -13.18
CA GLY A 70 -17.41 10.41 -12.31
C GLY A 70 -17.70 10.17 -10.83
N CYS A 71 -18.97 10.16 -10.42
CA CYS A 71 -19.37 9.82 -9.05
C CYS A 71 -19.14 8.33 -8.70
N LEU A 72 -18.94 7.48 -9.72
CA LEU A 72 -18.66 6.06 -9.55
C LEU A 72 -17.16 5.73 -9.60
N VAL A 73 -16.28 6.73 -9.70
CA VAL A 73 -14.83 6.50 -9.61
C VAL A 73 -14.51 5.98 -8.19
N PRO A 74 -13.79 4.84 -8.07
CA PRO A 74 -13.39 4.33 -6.76
C PRO A 74 -12.52 5.31 -5.97
N ILE A 75 -12.71 5.31 -4.65
CA ILE A 75 -11.90 6.05 -3.68
C ILE A 75 -10.53 5.37 -3.60
N ARG A 76 -9.45 6.12 -3.88
CA ARG A 76 -8.07 5.62 -3.93
C ARG A 76 -7.38 5.70 -2.57
N GLY A 77 -6.30 4.94 -2.40
CA GLY A 77 -5.54 4.83 -1.14
C GLY A 77 -6.25 3.90 -0.13
N PHE A 78 -5.75 3.88 1.10
CA PHE A 78 -6.39 3.18 2.21
C PHE A 78 -6.66 4.13 3.38
N ILE A 79 -7.60 3.78 4.24
CA ILE A 79 -7.86 4.50 5.49
C ILE A 79 -7.20 3.73 6.64
N PRO A 80 -6.32 4.33 7.47
CA PRO A 80 -5.63 3.64 8.57
C PRO A 80 -6.56 2.85 9.51
N SER A 81 -7.75 3.40 9.77
CA SER A 81 -8.73 2.75 10.65
C SER A 81 -9.47 1.58 9.96
N PRO A 82 -9.56 0.39 10.58
CA PRO A 82 -10.18 -0.80 9.97
C PRO A 82 -11.64 -0.63 9.54
N ALA A 83 -12.48 -0.03 10.40
CA ALA A 83 -13.92 0.09 10.12
C ALA A 83 -14.22 1.07 8.96
N PRO A 84 -13.69 2.31 8.96
CA PRO A 84 -13.79 3.19 7.79
C PRO A 84 -13.21 2.59 6.50
N GLU A 85 -12.12 1.82 6.62
CA GLU A 85 -11.54 1.13 5.48
C GLU A 85 -12.48 0.04 4.92
N GLU A 86 -13.14 -0.74 5.78
CA GLU A 86 -14.15 -1.71 5.36
C GLU A 86 -15.33 -1.03 4.63
N GLU A 87 -15.82 0.09 5.17
CA GLU A 87 -16.86 0.90 4.53
C GLU A 87 -16.42 1.41 3.14
N ARG A 88 -15.20 1.95 3.03
CA ARG A 88 -14.62 2.39 1.75
C ARG A 88 -14.55 1.24 0.74
N GLN A 89 -14.12 0.06 1.18
CA GLN A 89 -14.04 -1.13 0.32
C GLN A 89 -15.42 -1.58 -0.17
N GLN A 90 -16.42 -1.56 0.70
CA GLN A 90 -17.79 -1.89 0.35
C GLN A 90 -18.38 -0.89 -0.65
N GLU A 91 -18.11 0.40 -0.46
CA GLU A 91 -18.49 1.46 -1.39
C GLU A 91 -17.82 1.26 -2.76
N ASN A 92 -16.51 1.02 -2.77
CA ASN A 92 -15.74 0.77 -4.01
C ASN A 92 -16.24 -0.48 -4.75
N ALA A 93 -16.52 -1.58 -4.05
CA ALA A 93 -17.09 -2.77 -4.65
C ALA A 93 -18.45 -2.48 -5.30
N THR A 94 -19.28 -1.65 -4.66
CA THR A 94 -20.59 -1.22 -5.19
C THR A 94 -20.41 -0.34 -6.43
N LYS A 95 -19.49 0.63 -6.39
CA LYS A 95 -19.15 1.49 -7.53
C LYS A 95 -18.67 0.68 -8.75
N VAL A 96 -17.73 -0.24 -8.56
CA VAL A 96 -17.19 -1.09 -9.63
C VAL A 96 -18.27 -1.99 -10.23
N LYS A 97 -19.10 -2.63 -9.39
CA LYS A 97 -20.25 -3.43 -9.86
C LYS A 97 -21.24 -2.58 -10.66
N THR A 98 -21.50 -1.34 -10.23
CA THR A 98 -22.40 -0.42 -10.92
C THR A 98 -21.83 0.01 -12.27
N LEU A 99 -20.54 0.38 -12.34
CA LEU A 99 -19.85 0.68 -13.60
C LEU A 99 -19.90 -0.49 -14.58
N HIS A 100 -19.69 -1.72 -14.09
CA HIS A 100 -19.78 -2.93 -14.89
C HIS A 100 -21.22 -3.17 -15.39
N ALA A 101 -22.24 -3.01 -14.55
CA ALA A 101 -23.63 -3.13 -14.98
C ALA A 101 -24.00 -2.08 -16.06
N LEU A 102 -23.55 -0.84 -15.89
CA LEU A 102 -23.74 0.23 -16.87
C LEU A 102 -23.01 -0.04 -18.19
N SER A 103 -21.81 -0.63 -18.14
CA SER A 103 -21.06 -1.01 -19.35
C SER A 103 -21.75 -2.12 -20.15
N LEU A 104 -22.59 -2.93 -19.51
CA LEU A 104 -23.38 -3.97 -20.17
C LEU A 104 -24.74 -3.47 -20.68
N ALA A 105 -25.27 -2.39 -20.10
CA ALA A 105 -26.63 -1.92 -20.39
C ALA A 105 -26.82 -1.43 -21.84
N CYS A 106 -25.90 -0.63 -22.39
CA CYS A 106 -25.98 -0.20 -23.79
C CYS A 106 -24.61 0.14 -24.39
N ARG A 107 -24.51 0.15 -25.73
CA ARG A 107 -23.24 0.40 -26.45
C ARG A 107 -22.62 1.78 -26.17
N ARG A 108 -23.46 2.81 -25.99
CA ARG A 108 -23.00 4.17 -25.69
C ARG A 108 -22.41 4.23 -24.29
N LEU A 109 -23.13 3.72 -23.29
CA LEU A 109 -22.62 3.61 -21.92
C LEU A 109 -21.36 2.75 -21.88
N HIS A 110 -21.32 1.60 -22.56
CA HIS A 110 -20.12 0.79 -22.69
C HIS A 110 -18.90 1.61 -23.18
N ALA A 111 -19.07 2.44 -24.21
CA ALA A 111 -17.97 3.24 -24.74
C ALA A 111 -17.42 4.28 -23.74
N ILE A 112 -18.29 4.86 -22.91
CA ILE A 112 -17.95 5.91 -21.94
C ILE A 112 -17.48 5.30 -20.61
N SER A 113 -18.13 4.23 -20.14
CA SER A 113 -17.84 3.63 -18.83
C SER A 113 -16.66 2.68 -18.87
N THR A 114 -16.31 2.07 -20.01
CA THR A 114 -15.16 1.15 -20.09
C THR A 114 -13.84 1.82 -19.66
N PRO A 115 -13.45 3.02 -20.16
CA PRO A 115 -12.26 3.69 -19.67
C PRO A 115 -12.25 3.92 -18.15
N ILE A 116 -13.40 4.25 -17.57
CA ILE A 116 -13.56 4.53 -16.14
C ILE A 116 -13.50 3.22 -15.32
N LEU A 117 -14.14 2.15 -15.81
CA LEU A 117 -14.13 0.83 -15.18
C LEU A 117 -12.71 0.26 -15.09
N TYR A 118 -11.90 0.43 -16.13
CA TYR A 118 -10.50 -0.03 -16.14
C TYR A 118 -9.51 1.00 -15.58
N GLN A 119 -9.99 2.17 -15.12
CA GLN A 119 -9.12 3.18 -14.53
C GLN A 119 -8.52 2.73 -13.19
N SER A 120 -9.30 1.97 -12.42
CA SER A 120 -8.98 1.53 -11.09
C SER A 120 -9.12 0.01 -10.98
N ILE A 121 -8.02 -0.67 -10.67
CA ILE A 121 -8.01 -2.11 -10.40
C ILE A 121 -7.88 -2.29 -8.89
N ILE A 122 -8.97 -2.68 -8.24
CA ILE A 122 -8.99 -2.92 -6.80
C ILE A 122 -9.24 -4.40 -6.58
N GLN A 123 -8.28 -5.10 -5.99
CA GLN A 123 -8.41 -6.50 -5.64
C GLN A 123 -9.16 -6.63 -4.29
N PRO A 124 -10.38 -7.19 -4.29
CA PRO A 124 -11.07 -7.51 -3.05
C PRO A 124 -10.27 -8.59 -2.29
N PRO A 125 -10.29 -8.59 -0.95
CA PRO A 125 -9.59 -9.60 -0.16
C PRO A 125 -10.07 -11.02 -0.47
N THR A 126 -11.32 -11.21 -0.90
CA THR A 126 -11.90 -12.54 -1.11
C THR A 126 -11.85 -13.04 -2.55
N ASP A 127 -11.33 -12.27 -3.51
CA ASP A 127 -11.42 -12.60 -4.94
C ASP A 127 -10.04 -12.80 -5.61
N TRP A 128 -9.42 -13.94 -5.31
CA TRP A 128 -8.16 -14.39 -5.91
C TRP A 128 -8.21 -14.56 -7.43
N HIS A 129 -9.41 -14.78 -7.98
CA HIS A 129 -9.59 -14.98 -9.41
C HIS A 129 -9.73 -13.66 -10.19
N LEU A 130 -9.78 -12.51 -9.52
CA LEU A 130 -9.88 -11.23 -10.21
C LEU A 130 -8.66 -10.99 -11.11
N ILE A 131 -7.45 -11.12 -10.56
CA ILE A 131 -6.21 -10.85 -11.30
C ILE A 131 -6.06 -11.78 -12.52
N PRO A 132 -6.27 -13.12 -12.42
CA PRO A 132 -6.29 -13.99 -13.60
C PRO A 132 -7.33 -13.61 -14.66
N ARG A 133 -8.57 -13.32 -14.25
CA ARG A 133 -9.66 -12.95 -15.18
C ARG A 133 -9.38 -11.62 -15.87
N LEU A 134 -8.85 -10.67 -15.11
CA LEU A 134 -8.41 -9.39 -15.62
C LEU A 134 -7.27 -9.57 -16.62
N TRP A 135 -6.28 -10.40 -16.31
CA TRP A 135 -5.20 -10.74 -17.24
C TRP A 135 -5.70 -11.33 -18.54
N SER A 136 -6.56 -12.34 -18.48
CA SER A 136 -7.16 -12.92 -19.68
C SER A 136 -7.85 -11.85 -20.53
N THR A 137 -8.52 -10.89 -19.89
CA THR A 137 -9.17 -9.77 -20.56
C THR A 137 -8.16 -8.79 -21.17
N LEU A 138 -7.11 -8.43 -20.44
CA LEU A 138 -6.08 -7.48 -20.89
C LEU A 138 -5.23 -8.08 -22.01
N LEU A 139 -4.95 -9.38 -21.99
CA LEU A 139 -4.29 -10.09 -23.09
C LEU A 139 -5.14 -10.11 -24.36
N GLN A 140 -6.46 -10.30 -24.22
CA GLN A 140 -7.39 -10.24 -25.35
C GLN A 140 -7.63 -8.82 -25.86
N ARG A 141 -7.48 -7.82 -24.98
CA ARG A 141 -7.79 -6.40 -25.24
C ARG A 141 -6.71 -5.49 -24.66
N PRO A 142 -5.47 -5.51 -25.19
CA PRO A 142 -4.32 -4.80 -24.62
C PRO A 142 -4.52 -3.28 -24.57
N GLN A 143 -5.35 -2.73 -25.46
CA GLN A 143 -5.72 -1.31 -25.44
C GLN A 143 -6.45 -0.87 -24.16
N LEU A 144 -6.95 -1.80 -23.33
CA LEU A 144 -7.54 -1.47 -22.04
C LEU A 144 -6.49 -1.09 -21.00
N MET A 145 -5.26 -1.59 -21.13
CA MET A 145 -4.17 -1.31 -20.20
C MET A 145 -3.84 0.19 -20.11
N LYS A 146 -3.98 0.91 -21.22
CA LYS A 146 -3.73 2.37 -21.26
C LYS A 146 -4.68 3.16 -20.35
N HIS A 147 -5.79 2.58 -19.90
CA HIS A 147 -6.74 3.23 -19.01
C HIS A 147 -6.35 3.07 -17.54
N VAL A 148 -5.54 2.07 -17.20
CA VAL A 148 -5.13 1.77 -15.82
C VAL A 148 -4.31 2.92 -15.26
N GLN A 149 -4.82 3.53 -14.19
CA GLN A 149 -4.19 4.64 -13.47
C GLN A 149 -4.05 4.36 -11.98
N TYR A 150 -4.84 3.45 -11.43
CA TYR A 150 -4.81 3.07 -10.03
C TYR A 150 -4.81 1.56 -9.90
N ILE A 151 -3.87 1.03 -9.12
CA ILE A 151 -3.83 -0.38 -8.72
C ILE A 151 -3.83 -0.44 -7.20
N GLU A 152 -4.78 -1.20 -6.66
CA GLU A 152 -4.87 -1.53 -5.24
C GLU A 152 -4.88 -3.05 -5.09
N THR A 153 -3.87 -3.57 -4.41
CA THR A 153 -3.75 -5.01 -4.18
C THR A 153 -3.72 -5.32 -2.71
N ARG A 154 -4.54 -6.29 -2.31
CA ARG A 154 -4.51 -6.94 -1.00
C ARG A 154 -3.94 -8.33 -1.20
N MET A 155 -2.69 -8.52 -0.81
CA MET A 155 -2.12 -9.85 -0.68
C MET A 155 -2.61 -10.34 0.68
N LEU A 156 -3.47 -11.36 0.73
CA LEU A 156 -3.77 -11.93 2.04
C LEU A 156 -2.54 -12.63 2.58
N ASP A 157 -2.42 -12.58 3.91
CA ASP A 157 -1.47 -13.37 4.71
C ASP A 157 -1.35 -14.78 4.13
N SER A 158 -0.11 -15.19 3.85
CA SER A 158 0.23 -16.44 3.15
C SER A 158 -0.30 -17.70 3.85
N GLN A 159 -0.79 -17.57 5.08
CA GLN A 159 -1.46 -18.62 5.84
C GLN A 159 -2.84 -19.01 5.30
N LEU A 160 -3.50 -18.19 4.50
CA LEU A 160 -4.74 -18.59 3.82
C LEU A 160 -4.38 -19.40 2.58
N ASP A 161 -4.44 -20.74 2.69
CA ASP A 161 -4.24 -21.72 1.61
C ASP A 161 -4.62 -21.14 0.24
N GLU A 162 -3.62 -20.64 -0.50
CA GLU A 162 -3.85 -20.15 -1.86
C GLU A 162 -4.53 -21.30 -2.62
N PRO A 163 -5.67 -21.04 -3.30
CA PRO A 163 -6.27 -22.08 -4.10
C PRO A 163 -5.22 -22.58 -5.10
N LYS A 164 -4.82 -23.85 -5.01
CA LYS A 164 -3.77 -24.43 -5.88
C LYS A 164 -4.06 -24.30 -7.39
N ASP A 165 -5.27 -23.87 -7.74
CA ASP A 165 -5.82 -23.76 -9.09
C ASP A 165 -6.20 -22.31 -9.50
N VAL A 166 -5.63 -21.24 -8.92
CA VAL A 166 -6.00 -19.86 -9.32
C VAL A 166 -5.72 -19.58 -10.81
N TYR A 167 -4.63 -20.12 -11.36
CA TYR A 167 -4.28 -20.07 -12.78
C TYR A 167 -4.15 -21.48 -13.35
N SER A 168 -4.75 -21.73 -14.52
CA SER A 168 -4.35 -22.90 -15.31
C SER A 168 -2.89 -22.75 -15.79
N ASP A 169 -2.19 -23.87 -15.98
CA ASP A 169 -0.82 -23.85 -16.49
C ASP A 169 -0.70 -23.16 -17.86
N ILE A 170 -1.78 -23.20 -18.66
CA ILE A 170 -1.85 -22.53 -19.95
C ILE A 170 -1.95 -21.01 -19.78
N GLU A 171 -2.86 -20.53 -18.93
CA GLU A 171 -2.97 -19.08 -18.66
C GLU A 171 -1.68 -18.52 -18.08
N TRP A 172 -1.04 -19.28 -17.19
CA TRP A 172 0.25 -18.94 -16.63
C TRP A 172 1.34 -18.87 -17.70
N ALA A 173 1.44 -19.86 -18.58
CA ALA A 173 2.42 -19.86 -19.66
C ALA A 173 2.23 -18.70 -20.63
N VAL A 174 0.98 -18.31 -20.92
CA VAL A 174 0.67 -17.15 -21.77
C VAL A 174 1.08 -15.85 -21.07
N LEU A 175 0.78 -15.71 -19.78
CA LEU A 175 1.18 -14.53 -19.00
C LEU A 175 2.70 -14.41 -18.94
N GLN A 176 3.39 -15.52 -18.66
CA GLN A 176 4.85 -15.56 -18.64
C GLN A 176 5.44 -15.19 -20.01
N GLN A 177 4.92 -15.72 -21.11
CA GLN A 177 5.38 -15.36 -22.45
C GLN A 177 5.11 -13.88 -22.76
N ALA A 178 3.93 -13.36 -22.43
CA ALA A 178 3.60 -11.94 -22.63
C ALA A 178 4.51 -11.02 -21.81
N PHE A 179 4.88 -11.45 -20.60
CA PHE A 179 5.85 -10.77 -19.76
C PHE A 179 7.24 -10.81 -20.41
N GLU A 180 7.71 -11.97 -20.87
CA GLU A 180 9.02 -12.15 -21.53
C GLU A 180 9.14 -11.39 -22.86
N ASP A 181 8.05 -11.26 -23.61
CA ASP A 181 7.99 -10.55 -24.90
C ASP A 181 7.93 -9.02 -24.74
N ALA A 182 7.64 -8.51 -23.54
CA ALA A 182 7.53 -7.08 -23.31
C ALA A 182 8.91 -6.40 -23.51
N PRO A 183 9.00 -5.26 -24.21
CA PRO A 183 10.29 -4.57 -24.44
C PRO A 183 11.04 -4.19 -23.16
N TRP A 184 10.32 -4.08 -22.04
CA TRP A 184 10.89 -3.80 -20.73
C TRP A 184 11.14 -5.05 -19.89
N ALA A 185 10.77 -6.25 -20.33
CA ALA A 185 10.96 -7.51 -19.60
C ALA A 185 12.41 -7.73 -19.16
N THR A 186 13.35 -7.22 -19.96
CA THR A 186 14.78 -7.24 -19.65
C THR A 186 15.18 -6.29 -18.52
N ARG A 187 14.33 -5.31 -18.17
CA ARG A 187 14.56 -4.26 -17.15
C ARG A 187 14.01 -4.65 -15.79
N ILE A 188 12.83 -5.28 -15.75
CA ILE A 188 12.38 -5.87 -14.49
C ILE A 188 13.30 -7.03 -14.21
N HIS A 189 13.97 -6.99 -13.06
CA HIS A 189 14.82 -8.09 -12.65
C HIS A 189 14.00 -9.37 -12.76
N HIS A 190 14.46 -10.28 -13.63
CA HIS A 190 13.98 -11.68 -13.66
C HIS A 190 13.83 -12.17 -12.20
N HIS A 191 14.76 -11.82 -11.32
CA HIS A 191 14.69 -12.14 -9.90
C HIS A 191 13.33 -11.82 -9.25
N THR A 192 12.86 -10.57 -9.24
CA THR A 192 11.61 -10.17 -8.55
C THR A 192 10.38 -10.92 -9.05
N PHE A 193 10.28 -11.16 -10.37
CA PHE A 193 9.18 -11.93 -10.94
C PHE A 193 9.31 -13.43 -10.67
N PHE A 194 10.52 -13.97 -10.63
CA PHE A 194 10.74 -15.40 -10.41
C PHE A 194 10.75 -15.80 -8.93
N THR A 195 11.11 -14.90 -8.02
CA THR A 195 11.12 -15.15 -6.57
C THR A 195 9.75 -15.09 -5.92
N ALA A 196 8.78 -14.36 -6.51
CA ALA A 196 7.39 -14.38 -6.05
C ALA A 196 6.89 -15.82 -5.84
N ASP A 197 6.39 -16.09 -4.63
CA ASP A 197 6.01 -17.43 -4.19
C ASP A 197 4.69 -17.88 -4.81
N SER A 198 3.81 -16.92 -5.15
CA SER A 198 2.51 -17.21 -5.78
C SER A 198 2.40 -16.70 -7.22
N ARG A 199 1.56 -17.39 -8.02
CA ARG A 199 1.20 -16.91 -9.37
C ARG A 199 0.39 -15.61 -9.32
N VAL A 200 -0.39 -15.40 -8.25
CA VAL A 200 -1.13 -14.15 -8.03
C VAL A 200 -0.19 -12.97 -7.86
N GLN A 201 0.84 -13.11 -7.01
CA GLN A 201 1.88 -12.09 -6.82
C GLN A 201 2.54 -11.70 -8.14
N LYS A 202 2.96 -12.71 -8.93
CA LYS A 202 3.54 -12.47 -10.25
C LYS A 202 2.59 -11.74 -11.20
N GLY A 203 1.32 -12.14 -11.18
CA GLY A 203 0.27 -11.46 -11.94
C GLY A 203 0.12 -9.98 -11.53
N ILE A 204 0.23 -9.66 -10.24
CA ILE A 204 0.19 -8.28 -9.74
C ILE A 204 1.42 -7.50 -10.20
N ILE A 205 2.63 -8.07 -10.05
CA ILE A 205 3.89 -7.44 -10.47
C ILE A 205 3.85 -7.13 -11.96
N ALA A 206 3.42 -8.09 -12.79
CA ALA A 206 3.27 -7.89 -14.21
C ALA A 206 2.22 -6.81 -14.55
N LEU A 207 1.18 -6.65 -13.72
CA LEU A 207 0.09 -5.73 -13.98
C LEU A 207 0.55 -4.31 -13.69
N ILE A 208 1.23 -4.12 -12.55
CA ILE A 208 1.91 -2.88 -12.19
C ILE A 208 2.83 -2.51 -13.35
N ALA A 209 3.72 -3.42 -13.73
CA ALA A 209 4.72 -3.20 -14.77
C ALA A 209 4.15 -2.82 -16.15
N LEU A 210 3.04 -3.43 -16.58
CA LEU A 210 2.41 -3.12 -17.87
C LEU A 210 1.56 -1.84 -17.83
N ALA A 211 1.22 -1.32 -16.65
CA ALA A 211 0.40 -0.12 -16.52
C ALA A 211 1.24 1.16 -16.74
N GLU A 212 1.52 1.50 -18.01
CA GLU A 212 2.30 2.68 -18.39
C GLU A 212 1.71 4.02 -17.88
N ASN A 213 0.41 4.06 -17.62
CA ASN A 213 -0.31 5.23 -17.12
C ASN A 213 -0.61 5.18 -15.62
N LEU A 214 0.05 4.28 -14.88
CA LEU A 214 -0.10 4.18 -13.43
C LEU A 214 0.25 5.51 -12.76
N LEU A 215 -0.74 6.09 -12.08
CA LEU A 215 -0.63 7.32 -11.29
C LEU A 215 -0.52 7.01 -9.81
N ASP A 216 -1.26 6.02 -9.34
CA ASP A 216 -1.26 5.67 -7.93
C ASP A 216 -1.21 4.17 -7.70
N LEU A 217 -0.49 3.77 -6.67
CA LEU A 217 -0.28 2.39 -6.28
C LEU A 217 -0.57 2.23 -4.79
N ALA A 218 -1.50 1.35 -4.45
CA ALA A 218 -1.78 0.94 -3.08
C ALA A 218 -1.51 -0.56 -2.93
N MET A 219 -0.68 -0.93 -1.96
CA MET A 219 -0.40 -2.33 -1.66
C MET A 219 -0.60 -2.58 -0.18
N VAL A 220 -1.30 -3.66 0.14
CA VAL A 220 -1.68 -4.04 1.49
C VAL A 220 -1.22 -5.48 1.74
N GLU A 221 -0.57 -5.68 2.88
CA GLU A 221 -0.14 -6.97 3.44
C GLU A 221 0.88 -7.72 2.55
N LEU A 222 1.89 -6.99 2.05
CA LEU A 222 3.02 -7.59 1.34
C LEU A 222 4.08 -8.12 2.31
N GLU A 223 4.17 -9.44 2.44
CA GLU A 223 5.13 -10.07 3.34
C GLU A 223 6.59 -10.01 2.87
N THR A 224 6.86 -9.83 1.56
CA THR A 224 8.17 -10.28 1.02
C THR A 224 8.79 -9.47 -0.11
N TYR A 225 8.18 -8.39 -0.61
CA TYR A 225 8.66 -7.79 -1.86
C TYR A 225 8.98 -6.31 -1.79
N VAL A 226 10.24 -6.01 -2.10
CA VAL A 226 10.71 -4.71 -2.59
C VAL A 226 9.86 -4.37 -3.81
N LEU A 227 9.09 -3.29 -3.70
CA LEU A 227 8.40 -2.70 -4.84
C LEU A 227 9.37 -2.60 -6.02
N PRO A 228 8.94 -2.91 -7.26
CA PRO A 228 9.73 -2.65 -8.46
C PRO A 228 10.19 -1.18 -8.59
N LEU A 229 9.61 -0.27 -7.79
CA LEU A 229 9.99 1.13 -7.70
C LEU A 229 11.42 1.36 -7.20
N ALA A 230 11.92 0.57 -6.24
CA ALA A 230 13.29 0.73 -5.77
C ALA A 230 14.29 0.29 -6.85
N ASP A 231 13.98 -0.80 -7.55
CA ASP A 231 14.87 -1.40 -8.53
C ASP A 231 14.79 -0.72 -9.91
N GLN A 232 13.62 -0.20 -10.29
CA GLN A 232 13.33 0.35 -11.62
C GLN A 232 12.37 1.55 -11.56
N PRO A 233 12.78 2.67 -10.96
CA PRO A 233 11.90 3.82 -10.77
C PRO A 233 11.42 4.41 -12.10
N GLY A 234 12.22 4.32 -13.17
CA GLY A 234 11.83 4.75 -14.52
C GLY A 234 10.69 3.94 -15.19
N LEU A 235 10.20 2.86 -14.57
CA LEU A 235 9.12 2.04 -15.11
C LEU A 235 7.78 2.79 -15.14
N HIS A 236 7.54 3.66 -14.16
CA HIS A 236 6.29 4.43 -14.02
C HIS A 236 6.57 5.93 -13.88
N PRO A 237 6.92 6.63 -14.97
CA PRO A 237 7.25 8.06 -14.92
C PRO A 237 6.08 8.96 -14.52
N ARG A 238 4.86 8.41 -14.50
CA ARG A 238 3.64 9.12 -14.12
C ARG A 238 3.18 8.80 -12.70
N LEU A 239 3.83 7.87 -12.00
CA LEU A 239 3.45 7.52 -10.65
C LEU A 239 3.64 8.74 -9.74
N ARG A 240 2.62 9.07 -8.97
CA ARG A 240 2.56 10.21 -8.05
C ARG A 240 2.32 9.79 -6.62
N ARG A 241 1.59 8.71 -6.39
CA ARG A 241 1.19 8.32 -5.02
C ARG A 241 1.42 6.85 -4.76
N VAL A 242 2.03 6.56 -3.63
CA VAL A 242 2.35 5.20 -3.20
C VAL A 242 1.88 5.02 -1.76
N TRP A 243 1.02 4.03 -1.55
CA TRP A 243 0.56 3.63 -0.23
C TRP A 243 0.91 2.18 0.01
N LEU A 244 1.64 1.93 1.09
CA LEU A 244 2.11 0.62 1.49
C LEU A 244 1.62 0.33 2.89
N ARG A 245 0.86 -0.74 3.05
CA ARG A 245 0.35 -1.21 4.33
C ARG A 245 0.81 -2.63 4.59
N GLY A 246 1.17 -2.96 5.81
CA GLY A 246 1.37 -4.34 6.24
C GLY A 246 2.63 -4.52 7.08
N PRO A 247 2.71 -5.59 7.88
CA PRO A 247 3.97 -5.92 8.52
C PRO A 247 4.94 -6.36 7.42
N TRP A 248 5.97 -5.54 7.19
CA TRP A 248 7.04 -5.86 6.26
C TRP A 248 8.03 -6.71 7.03
N HIS A 249 7.90 -8.03 6.89
CA HIS A 249 8.89 -8.94 7.42
C HIS A 249 10.04 -9.00 6.42
N ARG A 250 11.25 -8.69 6.85
CA ARG A 250 12.39 -9.35 6.24
C ARG A 250 12.25 -10.80 6.69
N TYR A 251 11.90 -11.71 5.78
CA TYR A 251 12.26 -13.10 6.03
C TYR A 251 13.76 -13.07 6.28
N ASP A 252 14.12 -13.35 7.53
CA ASP A 252 15.51 -13.39 7.93
C ASP A 252 16.18 -14.35 6.94
N ALA A 253 17.19 -13.88 6.21
CA ALA A 253 17.96 -14.77 5.34
C ALA A 253 18.46 -15.98 6.14
N ASP A 254 18.60 -15.81 7.47
CA ASP A 254 18.91 -16.84 8.44
C ASP A 254 17.82 -17.92 8.60
N PHE A 255 16.52 -17.65 8.41
CA PHE A 255 15.48 -18.70 8.45
C PHE A 255 15.57 -19.63 7.23
N MET A 256 16.06 -19.13 6.09
CA MET A 256 16.43 -19.94 4.92
C MET A 256 17.74 -20.71 5.12
N ILE A 257 18.62 -20.26 6.04
CA ILE A 257 19.91 -20.90 6.35
C ILE A 257 19.76 -21.93 7.49
N ALA A 258 18.78 -21.77 8.38
CA ALA A 258 18.54 -22.64 9.55
C ALA A 258 17.61 -23.84 9.27
N ALA A 259 16.94 -23.89 8.12
CA ALA A 259 16.25 -25.11 7.68
C ALA A 259 17.28 -26.24 7.48
N GLU A 260 17.16 -27.33 8.25
CA GLU A 260 18.04 -28.50 8.11
C GLU A 260 18.18 -28.90 6.64
N PRO A 261 19.39 -29.30 6.20
CA PRO A 261 19.67 -29.55 4.79
C PRO A 261 18.83 -30.72 4.27
N VAL A 262 17.69 -30.40 3.66
CA VAL A 262 16.96 -31.36 2.83
C VAL A 262 17.84 -31.63 1.61
N GLU A 263 18.26 -32.88 1.41
CA GLU A 263 19.07 -33.30 0.27
C GLU A 263 18.42 -32.84 -1.05
N GLY A 264 18.98 -31.78 -1.64
CA GLY A 264 18.43 -31.10 -2.83
C GLY A 264 18.50 -29.57 -2.79
N PHE A 265 18.57 -28.96 -1.60
CA PHE A 265 18.54 -27.49 -1.42
C PHE A 265 19.91 -26.79 -1.44
N ASN A 266 21.02 -27.52 -1.46
CA ASN A 266 22.38 -26.95 -1.48
C ASN A 266 22.64 -26.04 -2.69
N HIS A 267 21.93 -26.24 -3.81
CA HIS A 267 22.03 -25.35 -4.96
C HIS A 267 21.38 -23.99 -4.71
N ALA A 268 20.29 -23.90 -3.94
CA ALA A 268 19.60 -22.64 -3.66
C ALA A 268 20.37 -21.76 -2.67
N VAL A 269 20.97 -22.35 -1.64
CA VAL A 269 21.80 -21.62 -0.66
C VAL A 269 23.11 -21.13 -1.29
N GLU A 270 23.76 -21.93 -2.13
CA GLU A 270 24.91 -21.46 -2.93
C GLU A 270 24.48 -20.43 -3.99
N TRP A 271 23.26 -20.49 -4.52
CA TRP A 271 22.71 -19.46 -5.42
C TRP A 271 22.43 -18.15 -4.69
N ILE A 272 21.85 -18.18 -3.49
CA ILE A 272 21.55 -17.00 -2.67
C ILE A 272 22.85 -16.34 -2.22
N LYS A 273 23.84 -17.13 -1.75
CA LYS A 273 25.18 -16.62 -1.44
C LYS A 273 25.92 -16.10 -2.68
N ALA A 274 25.73 -16.72 -3.85
CA ALA A 274 26.29 -16.22 -5.10
C ALA A 274 25.54 -14.98 -5.63
N ILE A 275 24.27 -14.79 -5.27
CA ILE A 275 23.49 -13.58 -5.53
C ILE A 275 23.95 -12.47 -4.60
N GLU A 276 24.08 -12.69 -3.29
CA GLU A 276 24.67 -11.70 -2.35
C GLU A 276 26.11 -11.33 -2.73
N MET A 277 26.93 -12.30 -3.16
CA MET A 277 28.31 -12.02 -3.60
C MET A 277 28.40 -11.40 -5.01
N ARG A 278 27.37 -11.54 -5.86
CA ARG A 278 27.27 -10.85 -7.17
C ARG A 278 26.47 -9.56 -7.11
N GLN A 279 25.69 -9.34 -6.05
CA GLN A 279 25.24 -8.05 -5.58
C GLN A 279 26.46 -7.31 -5.01
N ARG A 280 27.40 -6.96 -5.91
CA ARG A 280 27.83 -5.57 -5.79
C ARG A 280 26.54 -4.76 -5.84
N PRO A 281 26.28 -3.88 -4.87
CA PRO A 281 25.21 -2.92 -5.03
C PRO A 281 25.34 -2.31 -6.43
N TRP A 282 24.45 -2.62 -7.37
CA TRP A 282 24.51 -2.05 -8.73
C TRP A 282 24.31 -0.52 -8.65
N TRP A 283 23.89 -0.03 -7.48
CA TRP A 283 23.85 1.34 -7.01
C TRP A 283 25.18 1.91 -6.47
N ASP A 284 26.30 1.17 -6.48
CA ASP A 284 27.64 1.75 -6.17
C ASP A 284 28.09 2.77 -7.24
N ASP A 285 27.50 2.72 -8.45
CA ASP A 285 27.54 3.87 -9.37
C ASP A 285 26.47 4.87 -8.91
N ASP A 286 26.85 5.70 -7.93
CA ASP A 286 26.04 6.72 -7.26
C ASP A 286 25.32 7.73 -8.18
N ASP A 287 25.51 7.65 -9.50
CA ASP A 287 24.91 8.56 -10.48
C ASP A 287 23.74 7.98 -11.28
N ASP A 288 23.56 6.65 -11.39
CA ASP A 288 22.56 6.11 -12.34
C ASP A 288 21.12 6.16 -11.80
N TRP A 289 20.94 6.13 -10.47
CA TRP A 289 19.60 6.25 -9.86
C TRP A 289 18.95 7.62 -10.15
N ARG A 290 19.73 8.69 -10.29
CA ARG A 290 19.23 10.04 -10.61
C ARG A 290 18.54 10.11 -11.98
N ARG A 291 18.95 9.27 -12.93
CA ARG A 291 18.36 9.26 -14.27
C ARG A 291 16.98 8.64 -14.31
N ASN A 292 16.66 7.83 -13.30
CA ASN A 292 15.43 7.05 -13.25
C ASN A 292 14.47 7.53 -12.16
N ALA A 293 14.79 8.64 -11.49
CA ALA A 293 14.00 9.11 -10.37
C ALA A 293 12.59 9.56 -10.80
N VAL A 294 11.61 9.37 -9.90
CA VAL A 294 10.18 9.57 -10.13
C VAL A 294 9.69 10.71 -9.27
N ASP A 295 8.80 11.53 -9.83
CA ASP A 295 8.16 12.61 -9.09
C ASP A 295 7.00 12.06 -8.25
N ILE A 296 7.32 11.50 -7.08
CA ILE A 296 6.32 11.07 -6.11
C ILE A 296 5.84 12.30 -5.33
N ASP A 297 4.53 12.51 -5.26
CA ASP A 297 3.93 13.59 -4.47
C ASP A 297 3.59 13.09 -3.06
N GLU A 298 3.16 11.84 -2.93
CA GLU A 298 2.69 11.23 -1.67
C GLU A 298 3.27 9.83 -1.49
N PHE A 299 3.88 9.60 -0.34
CA PHE A 299 4.41 8.29 0.04
C PHE A 299 3.96 7.95 1.46
N THR A 300 3.16 6.90 1.58
CA THR A 300 2.59 6.46 2.85
C THR A 300 3.03 5.04 3.18
N LEU A 301 3.60 4.87 4.35
CA LEU A 301 3.91 3.62 5.01
C LEU A 301 2.98 3.49 6.21
N ASP A 302 2.09 2.52 6.20
CA ASP A 302 1.11 2.27 7.25
C ASP A 302 1.29 0.88 7.83
N ASN A 303 1.13 0.75 9.14
CA ASN A 303 1.36 -0.50 9.86
C ASN A 303 2.71 -1.15 9.49
N CYS A 304 3.74 -0.33 9.26
CA CYS A 304 5.03 -0.80 8.74
C CYS A 304 5.99 -1.17 9.86
N ASN A 305 6.98 -2.01 9.53
CA ASN A 305 8.09 -2.33 10.43
C ASN A 305 9.44 -2.19 9.71
N MET A 306 9.49 -1.26 8.75
CA MET A 306 10.67 -1.03 7.93
C MET A 306 11.79 -0.39 8.76
N SER A 307 13.00 -0.90 8.58
CA SER A 307 14.24 -0.31 9.05
C SER A 307 14.54 1.03 8.34
N PRO A 308 15.40 1.88 8.91
CA PRO A 308 15.85 3.11 8.26
C PRO A 308 16.37 2.90 6.84
N ASP A 309 17.19 1.86 6.62
CA ASP A 309 17.77 1.55 5.32
C ASP A 309 16.71 1.19 4.28
N GLU A 310 15.66 0.48 4.68
CA GLU A 310 14.55 0.12 3.80
C GLU A 310 13.75 1.36 3.41
N ILE A 311 13.42 2.23 4.38
CA ILE A 311 12.76 3.51 4.12
C ILE A 311 13.62 4.35 3.18
N GLN A 312 14.92 4.46 3.44
CA GLN A 312 15.86 5.18 2.58
C GLN A 312 15.85 4.60 1.17
N SER A 313 15.88 3.28 1.01
CA SER A 313 15.85 2.61 -0.30
C SER A 313 14.58 2.93 -1.09
N HIS A 314 13.45 3.10 -0.41
CA HIS A 314 12.17 3.46 -1.02
C HIS A 314 12.05 4.93 -1.34
N LEU A 315 12.64 5.80 -0.51
CA LEU A 315 12.63 7.22 -0.76
C LEU A 315 13.68 7.59 -1.83
N ARG A 316 14.81 6.88 -1.93
CA ARG A 316 15.96 7.20 -2.82
C ARG A 316 15.53 7.52 -4.26
N PRO A 317 14.57 6.81 -4.87
CA PRO A 317 14.11 7.09 -6.22
C PRO A 317 13.20 8.30 -6.37
N CYS A 318 12.71 8.90 -5.29
CA CYS A 318 11.80 10.03 -5.35
C CYS A 318 12.57 11.34 -5.62
N ASN A 319 12.16 12.09 -6.64
CA ASN A 319 12.67 13.43 -6.95
C ASN A 319 12.01 14.52 -6.13
N SER A 320 10.70 14.39 -5.98
CA SER A 320 9.86 15.22 -5.14
C SER A 320 9.27 14.36 -4.02
N LEU A 321 8.82 15.01 -2.95
CA LEU A 321 7.94 14.40 -1.97
C LEU A 321 7.24 15.51 -1.21
N ARG A 322 5.91 15.57 -1.33
CA ARG A 322 5.09 16.62 -0.70
C ARG A 322 4.44 16.13 0.58
N ILE A 323 4.05 14.87 0.61
CA ILE A 323 3.42 14.22 1.75
C ILE A 323 4.20 12.94 2.05
N PHE A 324 4.76 12.86 3.25
CA PHE A 324 5.35 11.63 3.77
C PHE A 324 4.60 11.22 5.03
N SER A 325 4.12 9.99 5.06
CA SER A 325 3.48 9.41 6.24
C SER A 325 4.11 8.07 6.55
N CYS A 326 4.51 7.87 7.80
CA CYS A 326 5.06 6.63 8.27
C CYS A 326 4.48 6.28 9.64
N GLN A 327 3.71 5.20 9.71
CA GLN A 327 3.14 4.67 10.94
C GLN A 327 3.75 3.30 11.22
N TRP A 328 4.47 3.21 12.33
CA TRP A 328 5.05 1.97 12.81
C TRP A 328 4.06 1.29 13.74
N ARG A 329 3.76 0.03 13.45
CA ARG A 329 2.85 -0.78 14.27
C ARG A 329 3.40 -2.19 14.40
N ASN A 330 3.47 -2.66 15.63
CA ASN A 330 3.90 -3.99 16.01
C ASN A 330 2.69 -4.92 15.87
N ARG A 331 2.71 -5.74 14.82
CA ARG A 331 1.78 -6.87 14.67
C ARG A 331 2.40 -8.19 15.15
N TRP A 332 3.54 -8.15 15.84
CA TRP A 332 4.25 -9.34 16.29
C TRP A 332 3.33 -10.14 17.20
N THR A 333 2.88 -11.28 16.70
CA THR A 333 2.19 -12.25 17.54
C THR A 333 3.23 -12.83 18.50
N HIS A 334 2.81 -13.24 19.71
CA HIS A 334 3.73 -13.73 20.74
C HIS A 334 4.68 -14.86 20.28
N SER A 335 4.40 -15.53 19.16
CA SER A 335 5.26 -16.55 18.57
C SER A 335 6.53 -16.02 17.89
N ASP A 336 6.54 -14.77 17.44
CA ASP A 336 7.64 -14.23 16.62
C ASP A 336 8.75 -13.58 17.46
N ALA A 337 8.56 -13.48 18.78
CA ALA A 337 9.51 -12.91 19.73
C ALA A 337 10.86 -13.67 19.79
N GLU A 338 10.94 -14.86 19.22
CA GLU A 338 12.16 -15.66 19.14
C GLU A 338 13.06 -15.28 17.94
N ASN A 339 12.53 -14.59 16.92
CA ASN A 339 13.21 -14.35 15.63
C ASN A 339 13.91 -12.97 15.52
N GLY A 340 14.29 -12.37 16.65
CA GLY A 340 15.03 -11.11 16.66
C GLY A 340 14.15 -9.89 16.82
N GLU A 341 14.65 -8.92 17.59
CA GLU A 341 13.95 -7.69 17.92
C GLU A 341 14.12 -6.70 16.76
N ALA A 342 13.03 -6.07 16.33
CA ALA A 342 13.12 -4.99 15.33
C ALA A 342 13.94 -3.84 15.94
N PRO A 343 15.06 -3.42 15.30
CA PRO A 343 15.87 -2.36 15.83
C PRO A 343 15.07 -1.04 15.88
N PRO A 344 15.33 -0.18 16.88
CA PRO A 344 14.73 1.14 16.91
C PRO A 344 15.09 1.91 15.64
N ILE A 345 14.21 2.82 15.25
CA ILE A 345 14.49 3.67 14.09
C ILE A 345 15.58 4.70 14.41
N ASP A 346 16.51 4.89 13.47
CA ASP A 346 17.42 6.03 13.47
C ASP A 346 16.68 7.27 12.93
N LEU A 347 15.99 7.99 13.82
CA LEU A 347 15.27 9.22 13.49
C LEU A 347 16.20 10.31 12.90
N PRO A 348 17.41 10.56 13.43
CA PRO A 348 18.37 11.46 12.80
C PRO A 348 18.70 11.10 11.34
N GLN A 349 18.92 9.82 11.04
CA GLN A 349 19.19 9.37 9.68
C GLN A 349 17.96 9.57 8.78
N LEU A 350 16.76 9.22 9.25
CA LEU A 350 15.52 9.50 8.52
C LEU A 350 15.37 10.99 8.19
N ARG A 351 15.71 11.89 9.13
CA ARG A 351 15.74 13.34 8.86
C ARG A 351 16.72 13.67 7.73
N GLN A 352 17.93 13.11 7.73
CA GLN A 352 18.89 13.33 6.65
C GLN A 352 18.34 12.88 5.30
N ASP A 353 17.63 11.76 5.26
CA ASP A 353 17.01 11.25 4.03
C ASP A 353 15.85 12.11 3.55
N LEU A 354 15.13 12.77 4.47
CA LEU A 354 14.06 13.71 4.16
C LEU A 354 14.56 15.10 3.76
N LEU A 355 15.76 15.52 4.21
CA LEU A 355 16.30 16.86 3.93
C LEU A 355 16.43 17.19 2.43
N ARG A 356 16.54 16.18 1.56
CA ARG A 356 16.50 16.40 0.10
C ARG A 356 15.16 16.95 -0.40
N PHE A 357 14.06 16.67 0.31
CA PHE A 357 12.71 17.13 0.00
C PHE A 357 12.34 18.41 0.74
N ARG A 358 13.30 19.07 1.41
CA ARG A 358 13.05 20.26 2.23
C ARG A 358 12.29 21.39 1.52
N GLY A 359 12.41 21.47 0.19
CA GLY A 359 11.74 22.47 -0.63
C GLY A 359 10.31 22.13 -1.01
N ASP A 360 9.90 20.86 -0.86
CA ASP A 360 8.63 20.33 -1.36
C ASP A 360 7.75 19.71 -0.26
N LEU A 361 8.33 19.26 0.85
CA LEU A 361 7.63 18.52 1.91
C LEU A 361 6.67 19.41 2.71
N GLU A 362 5.38 19.32 2.41
CA GLU A 362 4.30 20.10 3.04
C GLU A 362 3.65 19.39 4.23
N SER A 363 3.66 18.06 4.25
CA SER A 363 3.06 17.25 5.31
C SER A 363 3.99 16.10 5.73
N LEU A 364 4.21 15.98 7.03
CA LEU A 364 5.02 14.92 7.64
C LEU A 364 4.24 14.25 8.77
N THR A 365 4.02 12.94 8.64
CA THR A 365 3.42 12.10 9.68
C THR A 365 4.42 11.02 10.10
N LEU A 366 4.76 10.95 11.39
CA LEU A 366 5.65 9.94 11.98
C LEU A 366 5.06 9.41 13.29
N ASP A 367 4.38 8.27 13.22
CA ASP A 367 3.68 7.68 14.36
C ASP A 367 4.38 6.40 14.84
N THR A 368 4.95 6.46 16.04
CA THR A 368 5.70 5.38 16.68
C THR A 368 4.96 4.77 17.87
N LEU A 369 3.72 5.19 18.16
CA LEU A 369 2.99 4.78 19.37
C LEU A 369 2.81 3.27 19.47
N GLU A 370 2.51 2.64 18.34
CA GLU A 370 2.27 1.20 18.27
C GLU A 370 3.51 0.45 17.74
N SER A 371 4.67 1.10 17.56
CA SER A 371 5.85 0.52 16.91
C SER A 371 6.35 -0.77 17.56
N GLY A 372 6.09 -0.93 18.86
CA GLY A 372 6.54 -2.04 19.70
C GLY A 372 8.03 -2.33 19.58
N TRP A 373 8.82 -1.29 19.31
CA TRP A 373 10.28 -1.36 19.42
C TRP A 373 10.64 -1.76 20.84
N ARG A 374 11.57 -2.70 20.95
CA ARG A 374 12.16 -3.07 22.23
C ARG A 374 13.47 -2.35 22.32
N VAL A 375 13.47 -1.26 23.06
CA VAL A 375 14.69 -0.53 23.36
C VAL A 375 15.14 -0.94 24.75
N SER A 376 16.43 -1.20 24.90
CA SER A 376 17.01 -1.44 26.22
C SER A 376 16.71 -0.24 27.11
N MET A 377 16.42 -0.44 28.40
CA MET A 377 16.25 0.69 29.33
C MET A 377 17.49 1.60 29.39
N GLU A 378 18.65 1.10 28.95
CA GLU A 378 19.91 1.85 28.92
C GLU A 378 20.16 2.56 27.57
N GLU A 379 19.37 2.26 26.53
CA GLU A 379 19.56 2.81 25.19
C GLU A 379 18.64 4.02 25.00
N ASN A 380 19.23 5.16 24.63
CA ASN A 380 18.48 6.37 24.32
C ASN A 380 18.15 6.40 22.82
N ILE A 381 16.87 6.45 22.48
CA ILE A 381 16.32 6.82 21.18
C ILE A 381 16.49 8.34 20.98
N PRO A 382 17.34 8.77 20.04
CA PRO A 382 17.49 10.18 19.73
C PRO A 382 16.22 10.74 19.07
N ALA A 383 15.85 11.97 19.42
CA ALA A 383 14.84 12.72 18.68
C ALA A 383 15.23 12.90 17.20
N ILE A 384 14.23 13.18 16.35
CA ILE A 384 14.45 13.50 14.93
C ILE A 384 15.29 14.78 14.74
N GLY A 385 15.33 15.66 15.75
CA GLY A 385 16.03 16.94 15.72
C GLY A 385 15.19 18.08 15.16
N SER A 386 15.84 19.21 14.81
CA SER A 386 15.11 20.39 14.33
C SER A 386 14.54 20.19 12.92
N LEU A 387 13.26 20.49 12.75
CA LEU A 387 12.55 20.49 11.48
C LEU A 387 12.48 21.89 10.83
N ARG A 388 13.24 22.87 11.34
CA ARG A 388 13.31 24.23 10.78
C ARG A 388 13.86 24.28 9.36
N ASP A 389 14.59 23.24 8.95
CA ASP A 389 15.14 23.12 7.60
C ASP A 389 14.07 22.85 6.54
N PHE A 390 12.81 22.59 6.92
CA PHE A 390 11.67 22.35 6.02
C PHE A 390 10.77 23.60 5.93
N PRO A 391 11.14 24.65 5.16
CA PRO A 391 10.44 25.93 5.13
C PRO A 391 9.04 25.91 4.50
N VAL A 392 8.62 24.79 3.92
CA VAL A 392 7.28 24.61 3.33
C VAL A 392 6.41 23.64 4.12
N LEU A 393 6.92 23.06 5.22
CA LEU A 393 6.19 22.11 6.05
C LEU A 393 5.06 22.83 6.79
N LYS A 394 3.83 22.49 6.45
CA LYS A 394 2.59 23.09 6.97
C LYS A 394 1.91 22.19 7.99
N HIS A 395 2.02 20.88 7.82
CA HIS A 395 1.36 19.89 8.66
C HIS A 395 2.40 18.93 9.26
N LEU A 396 2.40 18.83 10.59
CA LEU A 396 3.26 17.92 11.32
C LEU A 396 2.40 17.09 12.27
N ASP A 397 2.45 15.77 12.14
CA ASP A 397 1.75 14.80 12.99
C ASP A 397 2.75 13.76 13.48
N VAL A 398 3.13 13.83 14.75
CA VAL A 398 4.28 13.07 15.25
C VAL A 398 4.04 12.54 16.66
N SER A 399 4.60 11.39 16.97
CA SER A 399 4.64 10.91 18.35
C SER A 399 5.62 11.74 19.20
N GLY A 400 5.37 11.84 20.51
CA GLY A 400 6.25 12.56 21.43
C GLY A 400 7.69 12.07 21.38
N LEU A 401 7.88 10.74 21.30
CA LEU A 401 9.19 10.11 21.12
C LEU A 401 9.97 10.66 19.92
N VAL A 402 9.28 10.99 18.82
CA VAL A 402 9.91 11.52 17.62
C VAL A 402 10.46 12.94 17.85
N LEU A 403 9.72 13.77 18.60
CA LEU A 403 10.11 15.16 18.87
C LEU A 403 11.18 15.28 19.94
N TRP A 404 11.09 14.45 20.97
CA TRP A 404 11.84 14.63 22.21
C TRP A 404 12.88 13.55 22.47
N GLY A 405 12.76 12.38 21.83
CA GLY A 405 13.51 11.19 22.20
C GLY A 405 13.04 10.63 23.55
N ASP A 406 13.80 9.71 24.12
CA ASP A 406 13.54 9.08 25.43
C ASP A 406 14.68 9.33 26.45
N GLY A 407 15.56 10.31 26.18
CA GLY A 407 16.81 10.47 26.91
C GLY A 407 16.64 10.72 28.41
N GLU A 408 17.01 9.74 29.24
CA GLU A 408 16.93 9.82 30.71
C GLU A 408 17.84 10.92 31.31
N ASP A 409 18.91 11.27 30.59
CA ASP A 409 19.95 12.20 31.05
C ASP A 409 19.68 13.69 30.71
N THR A 410 18.65 13.98 29.92
CA THR A 410 18.30 15.38 29.64
C THR A 410 17.43 15.92 30.76
N ALA A 411 18.06 16.53 31.76
CA ALA A 411 17.39 17.25 32.83
C ALA A 411 16.39 18.33 32.34
N GLN A 412 16.33 18.62 31.04
CA GLN A 412 15.31 19.43 30.36
C GLN A 412 15.17 18.96 28.90
N PHE A 413 13.95 18.63 28.48
CA PHE A 413 13.65 18.48 27.06
C PHE A 413 13.96 19.77 26.31
N PRO A 414 14.45 19.69 25.06
CA PRO A 414 14.61 20.90 24.25
C PRO A 414 13.26 21.60 24.12
N PRO A 415 13.20 22.94 24.22
CA PRO A 415 11.97 23.67 23.97
C PRO A 415 11.40 23.29 22.61
N LEU A 416 10.07 23.19 22.52
CA LEU A 416 9.39 22.75 21.30
C LEU A 416 9.59 23.75 20.15
N THR A 417 9.58 25.06 20.45
CA THR A 417 9.60 26.13 19.44
C THR A 417 10.83 26.10 18.51
N PRO A 418 12.07 25.91 18.98
CA PRO A 418 13.25 25.71 18.12
C PRO A 418 13.21 24.46 17.21
N LEU A 419 12.36 23.48 17.49
CA LEU A 419 12.24 22.27 16.69
C LEU A 419 11.30 22.45 15.50
N LEU A 420 10.31 23.34 15.61
CA LEU A 420 9.23 23.48 14.63
C LEU A 420 9.60 24.41 13.46
N PRO A 421 9.15 24.11 12.22
CA PRO A 421 9.35 24.99 11.08
C PRO A 421 8.48 26.26 11.17
N PRO A 422 8.97 27.40 10.64
CA PRO A 422 8.23 28.66 10.69
C PRO A 422 6.96 28.68 9.82
N SER A 423 6.86 27.76 8.84
CA SER A 423 5.69 27.58 7.97
C SER A 423 4.56 26.77 8.58
N LEU A 424 4.76 26.20 9.77
CA LEU A 424 3.84 25.25 10.35
C LEU A 424 2.46 25.88 10.60
N GLU A 425 1.42 25.22 10.12
CA GLU A 425 0.02 25.62 10.31
C GLU A 425 -0.72 24.68 11.28
N THR A 426 -0.41 23.39 11.24
CA THR A 426 -1.04 22.35 12.06
C THR A 426 0.01 21.49 12.72
N LEU A 427 -0.10 21.34 14.03
CA LEU A 427 0.74 20.46 14.84
C LEU A 427 -0.14 19.44 15.57
N VAL A 428 0.13 18.16 15.37
CA VAL A 428 -0.45 17.05 16.11
C VAL A 428 0.67 16.33 16.84
N ILE A 429 0.53 16.18 18.17
CA ILE A 429 1.49 15.47 19.01
C ILE A 429 0.78 14.31 19.68
N ASN A 430 1.26 13.10 19.39
CA ASN A 430 0.74 11.87 19.96
C ASN A 430 1.63 11.44 21.15
N VAL A 431 1.27 11.85 22.36
CA VAL A 431 2.10 11.67 23.57
C VAL A 431 1.24 11.54 24.84
N GLU A 432 1.73 10.75 25.81
CA GLU A 432 1.14 10.70 27.13
C GLU A 432 1.35 12.06 27.83
N TRP A 433 0.33 12.54 28.55
CA TRP A 433 0.45 13.81 29.25
C TRP A 433 1.39 13.68 30.47
N ASP A 434 2.40 14.53 30.52
CA ASP A 434 3.31 14.70 31.66
C ASP A 434 3.73 16.18 31.80
N ASP A 435 4.55 16.46 32.80
CA ASP A 435 5.04 17.82 33.11
C ASP A 435 5.89 18.39 31.96
N ASP A 436 6.55 17.53 31.18
CA ASP A 436 7.43 17.92 30.08
C ASP A 436 6.64 18.36 28.85
N VAL A 437 5.55 17.65 28.53
CA VAL A 437 4.58 18.05 27.51
C VAL A 437 3.92 19.37 27.91
N GLU A 438 3.53 19.53 29.18
CA GLU A 438 2.99 20.78 29.71
C GLU A 438 3.98 21.95 29.54
N GLU A 439 5.24 21.77 29.97
CA GLU A 439 6.28 22.80 29.83
C GLU A 439 6.54 23.12 28.36
N GLY A 440 6.60 22.10 27.49
CA GLY A 440 6.76 22.25 26.05
C GLY A 440 5.65 23.09 25.41
N LEU A 441 4.39 22.87 25.79
CA LEU A 441 3.24 23.61 25.30
C LEU A 441 3.19 25.04 25.84
N HIS A 442 3.53 25.28 27.11
CA HIS A 442 3.68 26.64 27.65
C HIS A 442 4.80 27.41 26.95
N GLY A 443 5.94 26.74 26.69
CA GLY A 443 7.04 27.29 25.91
C GLY A 443 6.61 27.66 24.50
N LEU A 444 5.84 26.79 23.84
CA LEU A 444 5.27 27.05 22.53
C LEU A 444 4.33 28.25 22.56
N ALA A 445 3.39 28.33 23.51
CA ALA A 445 2.46 29.45 23.64
C ALA A 445 3.21 30.80 23.79
N ARG A 446 4.24 30.83 24.63
CA ARG A 446 5.07 32.03 24.86
C ARG A 446 5.76 32.54 23.59
N ASP A 447 6.30 31.64 22.77
CA ASP A 447 7.14 31.99 21.62
C ASP A 447 6.41 31.89 20.26
N CYS A 448 5.16 31.42 20.25
CA CYS A 448 4.38 31.10 19.06
C CYS A 448 4.38 32.23 18.01
N LYS A 449 4.04 33.45 18.42
CA LYS A 449 3.96 34.60 17.51
C LYS A 449 5.31 35.03 16.91
N ALA A 450 6.41 34.76 17.61
CA ALA A 450 7.74 35.14 17.17
C ALA A 450 8.33 34.12 16.19
N MET A 451 8.09 32.83 16.40
CA MET A 451 8.81 31.75 15.73
C MET A 451 7.95 30.92 14.77
N VAL A 452 6.67 30.72 15.06
CA VAL A 452 5.71 29.91 14.29
C VAL A 452 4.42 30.68 14.07
N SER A 453 4.54 31.89 13.51
CA SER A 453 3.45 32.85 13.38
C SER A 453 2.26 32.37 12.54
N ASN A 454 2.44 31.31 11.75
CA ASN A 454 1.43 30.71 10.88
C ASN A 454 0.62 29.60 11.55
N LEU A 455 0.96 29.24 12.79
CA LEU A 455 0.30 28.14 13.52
C LEU A 455 -1.18 28.50 13.74
N LYS A 456 -2.06 27.61 13.28
CA LYS A 456 -3.52 27.74 13.36
C LYS A 456 -4.11 26.78 14.38
N SER A 457 -3.57 25.56 14.46
CA SER A 457 -4.08 24.53 15.36
C SER A 457 -2.96 23.69 15.97
N VAL A 458 -3.13 23.35 17.24
CA VAL A 458 -2.33 22.38 17.98
C VAL A 458 -3.27 21.32 18.56
N GLU A 459 -2.93 20.06 18.38
CA GLU A 459 -3.68 18.93 18.91
C GLU A 459 -2.74 18.00 19.65
N CYS A 460 -3.10 17.65 20.89
CA CYS A 460 -2.34 16.70 21.71
C CYS A 460 -3.26 15.53 22.05
N MET A 461 -2.92 14.35 21.55
CA MET A 461 -3.74 13.14 21.68
C MET A 461 -2.95 12.05 22.41
N TRP A 462 -3.58 11.38 23.37
CA TRP A 462 -3.35 10.00 23.82
C TRP A 462 -3.85 9.82 25.26
N ARG A 463 -3.36 10.65 26.19
CA ARG A 463 -3.91 10.74 27.57
C ARG A 463 -4.47 12.13 27.87
N PRO A 464 -5.52 12.21 28.70
CA PRO A 464 -6.13 13.48 29.01
C PRO A 464 -5.23 14.33 29.91
N ALA A 465 -5.19 15.63 29.62
CA ALA A 465 -4.57 16.63 30.48
C ALA A 465 -5.41 16.87 31.75
N PRO A 466 -4.78 17.20 32.89
CA PRO A 466 -5.48 17.74 34.04
C PRO A 466 -6.31 18.96 33.62
N LYS A 467 -7.55 19.04 34.11
CA LYS A 467 -8.52 20.04 33.65
C LYS A 467 -8.07 21.48 33.88
N ASP A 468 -7.47 21.75 35.03
CA ASP A 468 -6.94 23.06 35.40
C ASP A 468 -5.81 23.50 34.47
N VAL A 469 -4.88 22.59 34.15
CA VAL A 469 -3.80 22.82 33.17
C VAL A 469 -4.37 23.05 31.77
N ALA A 470 -5.30 22.20 31.33
CA ALA A 470 -5.94 22.31 30.03
C ALA A 470 -6.67 23.65 29.86
N ASP A 471 -7.41 24.09 30.87
CA ASP A 471 -8.15 25.37 30.85
C ASP A 471 -7.19 26.57 30.69
N VAL A 472 -6.02 26.54 31.35
CA VAL A 472 -5.00 27.58 31.21
C VAL A 472 -4.39 27.57 29.81
N LEU A 473 -3.93 26.41 29.32
CA LEU A 473 -3.31 26.31 27.99
C LEU A 473 -4.29 26.66 26.87
N ILE A 474 -5.54 26.18 26.94
CA ILE A 474 -6.57 26.50 25.93
C ILE A 474 -6.81 28.01 25.89
N LYS A 475 -6.81 28.68 27.05
CA LYS A 475 -6.94 30.13 27.11
C LYS A 475 -5.72 30.82 26.50
N ASP A 476 -4.51 30.40 26.85
CA ASP A 476 -3.26 30.97 26.34
C ASP A 476 -3.18 30.88 24.81
N PHE A 477 -3.47 29.71 24.22
CA PHE A 477 -3.51 29.54 22.77
C PHE A 477 -4.65 30.32 22.09
N ARG A 478 -5.82 30.39 22.73
CA ARG A 478 -6.95 31.19 22.22
C ARG A 478 -6.62 32.67 22.15
N ASP A 479 -5.93 33.21 23.16
CA ASP A 479 -5.50 34.62 23.17
C ASP A 479 -4.49 34.92 22.04
N LEU A 480 -3.80 33.88 21.54
CA LEU A 480 -2.93 33.94 20.36
C LEU A 480 -3.70 33.70 19.05
N GLY A 481 -4.99 33.37 19.08
CA GLY A 481 -5.77 33.01 17.90
C GLY A 481 -5.43 31.64 17.31
N VAL A 482 -4.93 30.72 18.15
CA VAL A 482 -4.61 29.34 17.77
C VAL A 482 -5.59 28.40 18.47
N GLU A 483 -6.14 27.43 17.74
CA GLU A 483 -7.02 26.40 18.30
C GLU A 483 -6.18 25.33 18.99
N LEU A 484 -6.34 25.15 20.30
CA LEU A 484 -5.75 24.03 21.04
C LEU A 484 -6.81 22.97 21.33
N LYS A 485 -6.57 21.75 20.86
CA LYS A 485 -7.40 20.56 21.15
C LYS A 485 -6.65 19.63 22.08
N LEU A 486 -7.21 19.43 23.27
CA LEU A 486 -6.70 18.50 24.28
C LEU A 486 -7.81 17.50 24.62
N SER A 487 -7.43 16.25 24.88
CA SER A 487 -8.27 15.37 25.69
C SER A 487 -8.22 15.87 27.13
N VAL A 488 -9.35 16.02 27.82
CA VAL A 488 -9.41 16.59 29.18
C VAL A 488 -9.97 15.55 30.13
N ASP A 489 -9.33 15.40 31.30
CA ASP A 489 -9.82 14.48 32.31
C ASP A 489 -11.03 15.11 33.00
N ILE A 490 -12.12 14.35 33.11
CA ILE A 490 -13.40 14.80 33.69
C ILE A 490 -13.47 14.41 35.18
N SER A 491 -12.47 13.68 35.68
CA SER A 491 -12.48 13.05 37.01
C SER A 491 -12.48 14.00 38.20
#